data_AF-A0A8I2G5H8-F1
#
_entry.id   AF-A0A8I2G5H8-F1
#
_cell.length_a   1.000
_cell.length_b   1.000
_cell.length_c   1.000
_cell.angle_alpha   90.00
_cell.angle_beta   90.00
_cell.angle_gamma   90.00
#
_symmetry.space_group_name_H-M   'P 1'
#
loop_
_entity.id
_entity.type
_entity.pdbx_description
1 polymer ?
#
loop_
_entity_poly.entity_id
_entity_poly.type
_entity_poly.pdbx_seq_one_letter_code
_entity_poly.pdbx_strand_id
1 'polypeptide(L)'
;VDENNFISLLFYFGLLSVKSSELDELTLTIPNETIRRLYYDYIKEGYEEADVFSIDLYRYGRLMKGMAAKGQWKPLLDYITGSMQESMSLRDLVTGEKSIQAFLNVYLGLSDLYIVHSEKELNKGYADLVMEPFLARYEGIKYSYILEIKYLKSGSKRSDPGVQALINTAEEQLKTYSIDKKFKKTIEKTNLIKVVLIFSGHKAIYTSDVK
;
A
#
# COMPACT_ATOMS: atom_id res chain seq x y z
N VAL A 1 -21.44 -12.58 17.74
CA VAL A 1 -21.45 -11.60 18.85
C VAL A 1 -22.07 -10.34 18.30
N ASP A 2 -23.08 -9.79 18.96
CA ASP A 2 -23.70 -8.52 18.56
C ASP A 2 -22.64 -7.40 18.58
N GLU A 3 -22.48 -6.64 17.49
CA GLU A 3 -21.42 -5.63 17.35
C GLU A 3 -21.46 -4.59 18.48
N ASN A 4 -22.65 -4.24 18.95
CA ASN A 4 -22.85 -3.31 20.05
C ASN A 4 -22.35 -3.87 21.40
N ASN A 5 -22.40 -5.19 21.59
CA ASN A 5 -21.89 -5.85 22.79
C ASN A 5 -20.36 -5.88 22.82
N PHE A 6 -19.71 -5.99 21.65
CA PHE A 6 -18.26 -5.95 21.57
C PHE A 6 -17.70 -4.55 21.85
N ILE A 7 -18.28 -3.51 21.23
CA ILE A 7 -17.86 -2.13 21.46
C ILE A 7 -18.07 -1.71 22.93
N SER A 8 -19.23 -2.07 23.51
CA SER A 8 -19.51 -1.83 24.92
C SER A 8 -18.51 -2.51 25.85
N LEU A 9 -18.06 -3.71 25.50
CA LEU A 9 -17.06 -4.45 26.26
C LEU A 9 -15.68 -3.78 26.21
N LEU A 10 -15.26 -3.30 25.03
CA LEU A 10 -14.00 -2.55 24.88
C LEU A 10 -14.02 -1.24 25.66
N PHE A 11 -15.16 -0.55 25.67
CA PHE A 11 -15.36 0.65 26.48
C PHE A 11 -15.33 0.32 27.99
N TYR A 12 -16.02 -0.74 28.41
CA TYR A 12 -16.04 -1.19 29.81
C TYR A 12 -14.64 -1.54 30.35
N PHE A 13 -13.81 -2.20 29.53
CA PHE A 13 -12.42 -2.50 29.89
C PHE A 13 -11.46 -1.29 29.79
N GLY A 14 -11.97 -0.10 29.47
CA GLY A 14 -11.17 1.10 29.34
C GLY A 14 -10.21 1.05 28.14
N LEU A 15 -10.47 0.20 27.15
CA LEU A 15 -9.69 0.12 25.92
C LEU A 15 -10.15 1.16 24.88
N LEU A 16 -11.38 1.64 25.04
CA LEU A 16 -11.95 2.78 24.33
C LEU A 16 -12.42 3.83 25.34
N SER A 17 -12.44 5.09 24.92
CA SER A 17 -12.97 6.22 25.67
C SER A 17 -13.74 7.16 24.75
N VAL A 18 -14.66 7.95 25.31
CA VAL A 18 -15.45 8.92 24.54
C VAL A 18 -14.56 10.06 24.11
N LYS A 19 -14.46 10.25 22.79
CA LYS A 19 -13.80 11.41 22.17
C LYS A 19 -14.74 12.60 22.05
N SER A 20 -15.98 12.34 21.63
CA SER A 20 -17.03 13.35 21.47
C SER A 20 -18.41 12.68 21.43
N SER A 21 -19.45 13.47 21.70
CA SER A 21 -20.84 13.10 21.47
C SER A 21 -21.48 14.21 20.63
N GLU A 22 -21.92 13.87 19.43
CA GLU A 22 -22.64 14.78 18.54
C GLU A 22 -23.90 14.08 18.05
N LEU A 23 -25.05 14.76 18.09
CA LEU A 23 -26.34 14.29 17.57
C LEU A 23 -26.71 12.86 18.02
N ASP A 24 -26.59 12.58 19.31
CA ASP A 24 -26.85 11.27 19.95
C ASP A 24 -25.93 10.11 19.51
N GLU A 25 -24.86 10.40 18.75
CA GLU A 25 -23.83 9.43 18.41
C GLU A 25 -22.55 9.63 19.26
N LEU A 26 -22.08 8.56 19.87
CA LEU A 26 -20.83 8.52 20.63
C LEU A 26 -19.67 8.18 19.71
N THR A 27 -18.69 9.09 19.60
CA THR A 27 -17.41 8.78 18.95
C THR A 27 -16.44 8.24 19.99
N LEU A 28 -15.97 7.01 19.80
CA LEU A 28 -14.99 6.38 20.68
C LEU A 28 -13.56 6.48 20.12
N THR A 29 -12.56 6.51 21.00
CA THR A 29 -11.14 6.53 20.65
C THR A 29 -10.29 5.75 21.64
N ILE A 30 -9.04 5.45 21.27
CA ILE A 30 -8.08 4.80 22.17
C ILE A 30 -7.62 5.85 23.20
N PRO A 31 -7.75 5.58 24.52
CA PRO A 31 -7.62 6.61 25.56
C PRO A 31 -6.20 7.13 25.77
N ASN A 32 -5.19 6.32 25.49
CA ASN A 32 -3.78 6.69 25.71
C ASN A 32 -2.83 5.79 24.90
N GLU A 33 -1.55 6.17 24.88
CA GLU A 33 -0.50 5.46 24.15
C GLU A 33 -0.20 4.06 24.73
N THR A 34 -0.45 3.81 26.00
CA THR A 34 -0.27 2.48 26.61
C THR A 34 -1.27 1.49 26.03
N ILE A 35 -2.56 1.85 25.99
CA ILE A 35 -3.60 1.03 25.37
C ILE A 35 -3.36 0.87 23.86
N ARG A 36 -2.89 1.94 23.19
CA ARG A 36 -2.51 1.85 21.77
C ARG A 36 -1.43 0.79 21.54
N ARG A 37 -0.40 0.76 22.40
CA ARG A 37 0.68 -0.23 22.33
C ARG A 37 0.17 -1.65 22.60
N LEU A 38 -0.69 -1.84 23.61
CA LEU A 38 -1.28 -3.15 23.88
C LEU A 38 -2.08 -3.70 22.69
N TYR A 39 -2.89 -2.87 22.03
CA TYR A 39 -3.58 -3.28 20.80
C TYR A 39 -2.62 -3.60 19.67
N TYR A 40 -1.59 -2.77 19.49
CA TYR A 40 -0.58 -2.99 18.49
C TYR A 40 0.16 -4.32 18.73
N ASP A 41 0.55 -4.61 19.97
CA ASP A 41 1.24 -5.84 20.35
C ASP A 41 0.32 -7.06 20.16
N TYR A 42 -0.95 -7.00 20.58
CA TYR A 42 -1.92 -8.09 20.38
C TYR A 42 -2.19 -8.38 18.89
N ILE A 43 -2.39 -7.34 18.08
CA ILE A 43 -2.60 -7.49 16.64
C ILE A 43 -1.33 -8.04 15.98
N LYS A 44 -0.16 -7.55 16.40
CA LYS A 44 1.14 -8.04 15.93
C LYS A 44 1.33 -9.51 16.26
N GLU A 45 1.09 -9.93 17.50
CA GLU A 45 1.15 -11.33 17.94
C GLU A 45 0.19 -12.21 17.13
N GLY A 46 -1.06 -11.79 16.92
CA GLY A 46 -2.01 -12.55 16.09
C GLY A 46 -1.58 -12.70 14.63
N TYR A 47 -0.91 -11.70 14.06
CA TYR A 47 -0.33 -11.80 12.71
C TYR A 47 0.96 -12.63 12.65
N GLU A 48 1.77 -12.61 13.71
CA GLU A 48 2.97 -13.43 13.88
C GLU A 48 2.60 -14.92 14.07
N GLU A 49 1.58 -15.23 14.88
CA GLU A 49 1.06 -16.59 15.08
C GLU A 49 0.45 -17.19 13.82
N ALA A 50 -0.19 -16.35 13.00
CA ALA A 50 -0.76 -16.77 11.73
C ALA A 50 0.27 -16.83 10.59
N ASP A 51 1.53 -16.42 10.82
CA ASP A 51 2.63 -16.29 9.83
C ASP A 51 2.21 -15.52 8.55
N VAL A 52 1.23 -14.62 8.68
CA VAL A 52 0.64 -13.93 7.52
C VAL A 52 1.46 -12.68 7.17
N PHE A 53 2.15 -12.06 8.13
CA PHE A 53 2.92 -10.83 7.92
C PHE A 53 4.17 -10.75 8.81
N SER A 54 5.35 -11.06 8.27
CA SER A 54 6.66 -10.81 8.91
C SER A 54 7.11 -9.34 8.76
N ILE A 55 6.18 -8.39 8.90
CA ILE A 55 6.47 -6.96 8.67
C ILE A 55 6.80 -6.27 10.01
N ASP A 56 7.97 -5.65 10.05
CA ASP A 56 8.31 -4.63 11.05
C ASP A 56 7.54 -3.34 10.71
N LEU A 57 6.38 -3.13 11.35
CA LEU A 57 5.51 -1.99 11.07
C LEU A 57 6.17 -0.65 11.44
N TYR A 58 7.13 -0.64 12.36
CA TYR A 58 7.90 0.57 12.68
C TYR A 58 8.81 0.94 11.52
N ARG A 59 9.56 -0.03 10.98
CA ARG A 59 10.37 0.17 9.76
C ARG A 59 9.48 0.55 8.57
N TYR A 60 8.39 -0.17 8.34
CA TYR A 60 7.39 0.13 7.30
C TYR A 60 6.89 1.58 7.40
N GLY A 61 6.45 2.01 8.59
CA GLY A 61 5.94 3.36 8.81
C GLY A 61 6.96 4.45 8.53
N ARG A 62 8.25 4.22 8.84
CA ARG A 62 9.33 5.16 8.45
C ARG A 62 9.53 5.23 6.95
N LEU A 63 9.49 4.09 6.26
CA LEU A 63 9.62 4.03 4.79
C LEU A 63 8.43 4.73 4.10
N MET A 64 7.21 4.51 4.59
CA MET A 64 6.00 5.21 4.12
C MET A 64 6.12 6.73 4.28
N LYS A 65 6.62 7.21 5.41
CA LYS A 65 6.88 8.65 5.63
C LYS A 65 7.95 9.20 4.68
N GLY A 66 9.00 8.43 4.40
CA GLY A 66 10.04 8.78 3.42
C GLY A 66 9.47 8.90 2.01
N MET A 67 8.65 7.95 1.60
CA MET A 67 7.90 7.97 0.34
C MET A 67 6.98 9.21 0.28
N ALA A 68 6.22 9.48 1.32
CA ALA A 68 5.26 10.59 1.33
C ALA A 68 5.89 11.98 1.34
N ALA A 69 6.94 12.19 2.13
CA ALA A 69 7.53 13.51 2.32
C ALA A 69 8.67 13.82 1.36
N LYS A 70 9.39 12.79 0.85
CA LYS A 70 10.64 12.95 0.09
C LYS A 70 10.65 12.22 -1.26
N GLY A 71 9.58 11.52 -1.64
CA GLY A 71 9.57 10.77 -2.89
C GLY A 71 10.42 9.50 -2.85
N GLN A 72 10.83 9.04 -1.67
CA GLN A 72 11.71 7.87 -1.49
C GLN A 72 10.90 6.58 -1.55
N TRP A 73 10.31 6.29 -2.71
CA TRP A 73 9.43 5.15 -2.93
C TRP A 73 10.20 3.82 -3.03
N LYS A 74 11.39 3.82 -3.62
CA LYS A 74 12.15 2.59 -3.88
C LYS A 74 12.47 1.79 -2.61
N PRO A 75 12.97 2.39 -1.51
CA PRO A 75 13.23 1.65 -0.27
C PRO A 75 12.01 0.94 0.32
N LEU A 76 10.81 1.52 0.16
CA LEU A 76 9.57 0.88 0.59
C LEU A 76 9.24 -0.33 -0.28
N LEU A 77 9.26 -0.17 -1.61
CA LEU A 77 8.92 -1.26 -2.52
C LEU A 77 9.94 -2.42 -2.42
N ASP A 78 11.23 -2.11 -2.26
CA ASP A 78 12.26 -3.12 -2.01
C ASP A 78 11.97 -3.88 -0.70
N TYR A 79 11.50 -3.18 0.34
CA TYR A 79 11.14 -3.79 1.62
C TYR A 79 9.93 -4.73 1.49
N ILE A 80 8.84 -4.25 0.87
CA ILE A 80 7.60 -5.04 0.67
C ILE A 80 7.87 -6.27 -0.21
N THR A 81 8.58 -6.09 -1.32
CA THR A 81 8.92 -7.20 -2.24
C THR A 81 9.97 -8.15 -1.67
N GLY A 82 10.78 -7.68 -0.72
CA GLY A 82 11.66 -8.51 0.10
C GLY A 82 10.86 -9.45 1.01
N SER A 83 9.83 -8.95 1.70
CA SER A 83 8.95 -9.80 2.55
C SER A 83 8.27 -10.91 1.74
N MET A 84 7.83 -10.61 0.52
CA MET A 84 7.29 -11.62 -0.40
C MET A 84 8.31 -12.69 -0.79
N GLN A 85 9.59 -12.31 -0.88
CA GLN A 85 10.68 -13.24 -1.11
C GLN A 85 11.01 -14.05 0.13
N GLU A 86 10.88 -13.53 1.35
CA GLU A 86 11.31 -14.27 2.55
C GLU A 86 10.28 -15.30 3.02
N SER A 87 8.98 -15.05 2.79
CA SER A 87 7.90 -15.94 3.20
C SER A 87 7.61 -17.04 2.17
N MET A 88 7.73 -18.31 2.57
CA MET A 88 7.40 -19.45 1.70
C MET A 88 5.92 -19.50 1.35
N SER A 89 5.02 -19.20 2.30
CA SER A 89 3.57 -19.20 2.07
C SER A 89 3.16 -18.15 1.04
N LEU A 90 3.77 -16.96 1.09
CA LEU A 90 3.51 -15.89 0.12
C LEU A 90 4.05 -16.25 -1.28
N ARG A 91 5.20 -16.93 -1.38
CA ARG A 91 5.75 -17.35 -2.69
C ARG A 91 4.80 -18.27 -3.45
N ASP A 92 4.13 -19.19 -2.76
CA ASP A 92 3.24 -20.17 -3.37
C ASP A 92 1.90 -19.56 -3.80
N LEU A 93 1.45 -18.50 -3.11
CA LEU A 93 0.23 -17.75 -3.46
C LEU A 93 0.43 -16.79 -4.64
N VAL A 94 1.67 -16.38 -4.91
CA VAL A 94 2.00 -15.42 -5.97
C VAL A 94 2.07 -16.11 -7.33
N THR A 95 0.90 -16.24 -7.95
CA THR A 95 0.70 -16.83 -9.26
C THR A 95 0.16 -15.79 -10.25
N GLY A 96 1.05 -15.07 -10.91
CA GLY A 96 0.67 -14.12 -11.97
C GLY A 96 0.47 -12.68 -11.50
N GLU A 97 0.18 -11.80 -12.46
CA GLU A 97 0.12 -10.34 -12.25
C GLU A 97 -0.91 -9.91 -11.20
N LYS A 98 -2.10 -10.51 -11.23
CA LYS A 98 -3.18 -10.18 -10.27
C LYS A 98 -2.82 -10.51 -8.83
N SER A 99 -2.07 -11.58 -8.60
CA SER A 99 -1.59 -11.93 -7.26
C SER A 99 -0.60 -10.90 -6.72
N ILE A 100 0.29 -10.38 -7.57
CA ILE A 100 1.23 -9.30 -7.23
C ILE A 100 0.46 -8.01 -6.93
N GLN A 101 -0.52 -7.66 -7.77
CA GLN A 101 -1.36 -6.47 -7.56
C GLN A 101 -2.09 -6.54 -6.22
N ALA A 102 -2.72 -7.67 -5.91
CA ALA A 102 -3.38 -7.89 -4.62
C ALA A 102 -2.41 -7.79 -3.44
N PHE A 103 -1.24 -8.42 -3.56
CA PHE A 103 -0.19 -8.37 -2.53
C PHE A 103 0.26 -6.93 -2.24
N LEU A 104 0.60 -6.18 -3.28
CA LEU A 104 1.03 -4.79 -3.14
C LEU A 104 -0.10 -3.90 -2.61
N ASN A 105 -1.35 -4.12 -3.05
CA ASN A 105 -2.51 -3.38 -2.55
C ASN A 105 -2.69 -3.54 -1.03
N VAL A 106 -2.59 -4.78 -0.52
CA VAL A 106 -2.66 -5.05 0.92
C VAL A 106 -1.55 -4.33 1.68
N TYR A 107 -0.30 -4.50 1.25
CA TYR A 107 0.85 -3.95 1.96
C TYR A 107 0.87 -2.42 1.93
N LEU A 108 0.61 -1.80 0.78
CA LEU A 108 0.54 -0.34 0.66
C LEU A 108 -0.65 0.23 1.45
N GLY A 109 -1.75 -0.53 1.56
CA GLY A 109 -2.94 -0.17 2.32
C GLY A 109 -2.78 -0.23 3.84
N LEU A 110 -1.68 -0.76 4.38
CA LEU A 110 -1.42 -0.79 5.82
C LEU A 110 -1.18 0.60 6.43
N SER A 111 -0.96 1.63 5.60
CA SER A 111 -0.80 3.02 6.05
C SER A 111 -1.99 3.86 5.62
N ASP A 112 -2.43 4.74 6.52
CA ASP A 112 -3.51 5.69 6.26
C ASP A 112 -3.06 6.98 5.56
N LEU A 113 -1.78 7.06 5.13
CA LEU A 113 -1.28 8.21 4.37
C LEU A 113 -1.87 8.27 2.95
N TYR A 114 -2.24 7.12 2.39
CA TYR A 114 -2.76 7.01 1.03
C TYR A 114 -4.04 6.17 1.00
N ILE A 115 -4.94 6.54 0.10
CA ILE A 115 -6.03 5.68 -0.35
C ILE A 115 -5.52 4.95 -1.59
N VAL A 116 -5.39 3.63 -1.50
CA VAL A 116 -4.92 2.78 -2.61
C VAL A 116 -6.12 2.35 -3.44
N HIS A 117 -6.08 2.65 -4.74
CA HIS A 117 -7.09 2.24 -5.71
C HIS A 117 -6.47 1.21 -6.64
N SER A 118 -7.08 0.03 -6.76
CA SER A 118 -6.71 -0.99 -7.73
C SER A 118 -7.51 -0.86 -9.03
N GLU A 119 -6.87 -1.12 -10.17
CA GLU A 119 -7.51 -1.08 -11.50
C GLU A 119 -8.29 0.21 -11.74
N LYS A 120 -7.71 1.34 -11.35
CA LYS A 120 -8.41 2.63 -11.44
C LYS A 120 -8.49 3.05 -12.91
N GLU A 121 -9.71 3.29 -13.38
CA GLU A 121 -9.94 3.89 -14.69
C GLU A 121 -9.35 5.30 -14.72
N LEU A 122 -8.37 5.51 -15.60
CA LEU A 122 -7.82 6.80 -15.95
C LEU A 122 -8.19 7.12 -17.39
N ASN A 123 -8.06 8.38 -17.80
CA ASN A 123 -8.29 8.70 -19.21
C ASN A 123 -7.28 7.92 -20.05
N LYS A 124 -7.80 7.06 -20.94
CA LYS A 124 -7.06 6.19 -21.87
C LYS A 124 -6.47 4.90 -21.27
N GLY A 125 -7.03 4.37 -20.17
CA GLY A 125 -6.76 3.00 -19.72
C GLY A 125 -6.94 2.81 -18.22
N TYR A 126 -6.67 1.60 -17.73
CA TYR A 126 -6.71 1.27 -16.30
C TYR A 126 -5.30 1.20 -15.76
N ALA A 127 -5.01 1.93 -14.69
CA ALA A 127 -3.75 1.81 -13.96
C ALA A 127 -3.87 0.71 -12.91
N ASP A 128 -2.82 -0.10 -12.76
CA ASP A 128 -2.86 -1.24 -11.85
C ASP A 128 -3.07 -0.82 -10.39
N LEU A 129 -2.25 0.10 -9.89
CA LEU A 129 -2.44 0.72 -8.57
C LEU A 129 -2.23 2.22 -8.61
N VAL A 130 -3.10 2.95 -7.94
CA VAL A 130 -3.01 4.41 -7.78
C VAL A 130 -3.07 4.77 -6.30
N MET A 131 -2.08 5.52 -5.84
CA MET A 131 -2.01 5.98 -4.44
C MET A 131 -2.41 7.45 -4.35
N GLU A 132 -3.65 7.66 -3.92
CA GLU A 132 -4.23 8.98 -3.70
C GLU A 132 -3.82 9.49 -2.31
N PRO A 133 -3.14 10.65 -2.20
CA PRO A 133 -2.66 11.16 -0.93
C PRO A 133 -3.84 11.65 -0.06
N PHE A 134 -3.89 11.26 1.22
CA PHE A 134 -4.97 11.68 2.12
C PHE A 134 -4.71 13.08 2.72
N LEU A 135 -4.70 14.09 1.85
CA LEU A 135 -4.31 15.47 2.18
C LEU A 135 -5.24 16.15 3.19
N ALA A 136 -6.50 15.72 3.30
CA ALA A 136 -7.44 16.26 4.28
C ALA A 136 -6.99 15.99 5.73
N ARG A 137 -6.23 14.90 5.95
CA ARG A 137 -5.68 14.54 7.26
C ARG A 137 -4.20 14.87 7.39
N TYR A 138 -3.46 14.78 6.29
CA TYR A 138 -2.00 14.86 6.28
C TYR A 138 -1.49 15.84 5.23
N GLU A 139 -1.40 17.13 5.58
CA GLU A 139 -0.89 18.18 4.68
C GLU A 139 0.58 18.03 4.30
N GLY A 140 1.36 17.26 5.08
CA GLY A 140 2.80 17.04 4.86
C GLY A 140 3.14 16.10 3.70
N ILE A 141 2.14 15.48 3.06
CA ILE A 141 2.36 14.58 1.92
C ILE A 141 2.66 15.43 0.68
N LYS A 142 3.81 15.16 0.05
CA LYS A 142 4.30 15.91 -1.12
C LYS A 142 4.27 15.13 -2.42
N TYR A 143 4.04 13.82 -2.35
CA TYR A 143 4.13 12.92 -3.51
C TYR A 143 2.91 12.02 -3.61
N SER A 144 2.47 11.75 -4.84
CA SER A 144 1.44 10.78 -5.19
C SER A 144 2.01 9.77 -6.18
N TYR A 145 1.35 8.61 -6.34
CA TYR A 145 1.94 7.50 -7.10
C TYR A 145 0.94 6.80 -8.03
N ILE A 146 1.45 6.39 -9.18
CA ILE A 146 0.82 5.39 -10.05
C ILE A 146 1.84 4.28 -10.25
N LEU A 147 1.43 3.04 -10.03
CA LEU A 147 2.27 1.86 -10.20
C LEU A 147 1.70 1.05 -11.37
N GLU A 148 2.56 0.70 -12.31
CA GLU A 148 2.27 -0.26 -13.38
C GLU A 148 3.08 -1.53 -13.12
N ILE A 149 2.41 -2.67 -13.13
CA ILE A 149 2.97 -3.96 -12.77
C ILE A 149 2.95 -4.83 -14.03
N LYS A 150 4.05 -5.54 -14.26
CA LYS A 150 4.14 -6.56 -15.30
C LYS A 150 4.68 -7.84 -14.71
N TYR A 151 4.14 -8.96 -15.18
CA TYR A 151 4.52 -10.28 -14.68
C TYR A 151 5.11 -11.18 -15.79
N LEU A 152 6.15 -11.91 -15.42
CA LEU A 152 6.75 -12.99 -16.18
C LEU A 152 6.72 -14.29 -15.36
N LYS A 153 6.67 -15.42 -16.07
CA LYS A 153 6.83 -16.73 -15.43
C LYS A 153 8.16 -16.79 -14.68
N SER A 154 8.15 -17.55 -13.58
CA SER A 154 9.35 -17.76 -12.76
C SER A 154 10.52 -18.29 -13.60
N GLY A 155 11.72 -17.77 -13.34
CA GLY A 155 12.95 -18.13 -14.04
C GLY A 155 13.43 -17.09 -15.07
N SER A 156 12.60 -16.10 -15.42
CA SER A 156 13.01 -14.99 -16.29
C SER A 156 14.03 -14.08 -15.60
N LYS A 157 15.03 -13.64 -16.37
CA LYS A 157 16.09 -12.74 -15.92
C LYS A 157 15.91 -11.37 -16.57
N ARG A 158 16.41 -10.34 -15.88
CA ARG A 158 16.43 -8.96 -16.38
C ARG A 158 17.08 -8.82 -17.77
N SER A 159 18.07 -9.66 -18.08
CA SER A 159 18.79 -9.69 -19.35
C SER A 159 18.00 -10.30 -20.51
N ASP A 160 16.85 -10.91 -20.25
CA ASP A 160 16.10 -11.61 -21.27
C ASP A 160 15.49 -10.61 -22.28
N PRO A 161 15.57 -10.88 -23.60
CA PRO A 161 15.15 -9.91 -24.63
C PRO A 161 13.71 -9.41 -24.49
N GLY A 162 12.80 -10.28 -24.03
CA GLY A 162 11.39 -9.94 -23.83
C GLY A 162 11.14 -8.95 -22.68
N VAL A 163 12.07 -8.81 -21.73
CA VAL A 163 11.91 -7.89 -20.60
C VAL A 163 11.98 -6.45 -21.07
N GLN A 164 12.88 -6.11 -22.00
CA GLN A 164 13.00 -4.74 -22.49
C GLN A 164 11.72 -4.27 -23.20
N ALA A 165 11.10 -5.15 -23.99
CA ALA A 165 9.82 -4.85 -24.62
C ALA A 165 8.73 -4.56 -23.57
N LEU A 166 8.65 -5.37 -22.50
CA LEU A 166 7.69 -5.17 -21.41
C LEU A 166 7.89 -3.85 -20.67
N ILE A 167 9.13 -3.43 -20.43
CA ILE A 167 9.40 -2.10 -19.86
C ILE A 167 8.84 -1.02 -20.77
N ASN A 168 9.18 -1.07 -22.06
CA ASN A 168 8.79 -0.02 -22.99
C ASN A 168 7.26 0.09 -23.03
N THR A 169 6.55 -1.04 -23.08
CA THR A 169 5.08 -1.08 -22.98
C THR A 169 4.57 -0.47 -21.67
N ALA A 170 5.12 -0.85 -20.52
CA ALA A 170 4.68 -0.30 -19.23
C ALA A 170 4.94 1.21 -19.11
N GLU A 171 6.09 1.68 -19.60
CA GLU A 171 6.41 3.11 -19.66
C GLU A 171 5.47 3.88 -20.59
N GLU A 172 5.14 3.32 -21.76
CA GLU A 172 4.17 3.89 -22.69
C GLU A 172 2.76 3.95 -22.10
N GLN A 173 2.32 2.91 -21.38
CA GLN A 173 1.05 2.92 -20.63
C GLN A 173 1.03 4.07 -19.61
N LEU A 174 2.08 4.16 -18.78
CA LEU A 174 2.22 5.22 -17.79
C LEU A 174 2.26 6.63 -18.40
N LYS A 175 2.88 6.81 -19.57
CA LYS A 175 2.88 8.08 -20.32
C LYS A 175 1.50 8.40 -20.90
N THR A 176 0.76 7.38 -21.33
CA THR A 176 -0.56 7.51 -21.95
C THR A 176 -1.64 7.83 -20.93
N TYR A 177 -1.49 7.38 -19.68
CA TYR A 177 -2.42 7.73 -18.60
C TYR A 177 -2.52 9.25 -18.46
N SER A 178 -3.67 9.75 -18.90
CA SER A 178 -4.10 11.10 -18.62
C SER A 178 -4.92 11.06 -17.34
N ILE A 179 -4.58 11.92 -16.41
CA ILE A 179 -5.25 11.99 -15.14
C ILE A 179 -6.60 12.66 -15.37
N ASP A 180 -7.68 11.96 -15.06
CA ASP A 180 -9.02 12.54 -15.17
C ASP A 180 -9.15 13.79 -14.28
N LYS A 181 -10.15 14.63 -14.56
CA LYS A 181 -10.32 15.92 -13.84
C LYS A 181 -10.52 15.73 -12.33
N LYS A 182 -11.11 14.62 -11.89
CA LYS A 182 -11.39 14.33 -10.47
C LYS A 182 -10.09 13.89 -9.78
N PHE A 183 -9.35 12.96 -10.37
CA PHE A 183 -8.06 12.51 -9.82
C PHE A 183 -7.01 13.63 -9.87
N LYS A 184 -7.04 14.50 -10.88
CA LYS A 184 -6.14 15.66 -10.98
C LYS A 184 -6.25 16.56 -9.74
N LYS A 185 -7.48 16.78 -9.27
CA LYS A 185 -7.75 17.62 -8.09
C LYS A 185 -7.21 16.99 -6.80
N THR A 186 -7.33 15.68 -6.64
CA THR A 186 -6.87 15.00 -5.42
C THR A 186 -5.35 14.94 -5.29
N ILE A 187 -4.62 14.96 -6.41
CA ILE A 187 -3.15 14.98 -6.40
C ILE A 187 -2.52 16.35 -6.71
N GLU A 188 -3.31 17.39 -6.97
CA GLU A 188 -2.85 18.70 -7.48
C GLU A 188 -1.76 19.35 -6.60
N LYS A 189 -1.82 19.09 -5.29
CA LYS A 189 -0.84 19.61 -4.32
C LYS A 189 0.40 18.73 -4.14
N THR A 190 0.54 17.68 -4.94
CA THR A 190 1.63 16.70 -4.84
C THR A 190 2.33 16.49 -6.18
N ASN A 191 3.58 16.07 -6.12
CA ASN A 191 4.33 15.63 -7.28
C ASN A 191 4.00 14.16 -7.58
N LEU A 192 3.44 13.90 -8.75
CA LEU A 192 3.15 12.54 -9.18
C LEU A 192 4.44 11.82 -9.60
N ILE A 193 4.66 10.63 -9.05
CA ILE A 193 5.70 9.70 -9.48
C ILE A 193 5.02 8.46 -10.09
N LYS A 194 5.42 8.10 -11.30
CA LYS A 194 4.93 6.91 -12.01
C LYS A 194 6.00 5.83 -11.94
N VAL A 195 5.67 4.63 -11.48
CA VAL A 195 6.64 3.57 -11.20
C VAL A 195 6.28 2.31 -12.00
N VAL A 196 7.28 1.73 -12.66
CA VAL A 196 7.17 0.41 -13.31
C VAL A 196 7.78 -0.64 -12.40
N LEU A 197 7.05 -1.74 -12.20
CA LEU A 197 7.52 -2.94 -11.52
C LEU A 197 7.40 -4.14 -12.46
N ILE A 198 8.50 -4.88 -12.67
CA ILE A 198 8.46 -6.14 -13.41
C ILE A 198 8.88 -7.28 -12.49
N PHE A 199 8.02 -8.28 -12.39
CA PHE A 199 8.23 -9.47 -11.59
C PHE A 199 8.50 -10.71 -12.45
N SER A 200 9.39 -11.58 -11.98
CA SER A 200 9.53 -12.96 -12.45
C SER A 200 9.15 -13.88 -11.28
N GLY A 201 7.96 -14.48 -11.33
CA GLY A 201 7.38 -15.12 -10.15
C GLY A 201 7.24 -14.11 -9.00
N HIS A 202 7.75 -14.46 -7.82
CA HIS A 202 7.74 -13.61 -6.62
C HIS A 202 8.92 -12.63 -6.54
N LYS A 203 9.79 -12.57 -7.55
CA LYS A 203 10.99 -11.70 -7.53
C LYS A 203 10.81 -10.47 -8.41
N ALA A 204 10.97 -9.28 -7.84
CA ALA A 204 11.10 -8.05 -8.62
C ALA A 204 12.45 -8.06 -9.36
N ILE A 205 12.40 -8.04 -10.70
CA ILE A 205 13.60 -8.06 -11.57
C ILE A 205 13.87 -6.69 -12.21
N TYR A 206 12.90 -5.78 -12.17
CA TYR A 206 13.05 -4.40 -12.60
C TYR A 206 12.13 -3.48 -11.81
N THR A 207 12.65 -2.30 -11.49
CA THR A 207 11.93 -1.28 -10.73
C THR A 207 12.52 0.08 -11.07
N SER A 208 11.72 0.97 -11.65
CA SER A 208 12.15 2.32 -12.03
C SER A 208 10.97 3.29 -12.03
N ASP A 209 11.24 4.56 -11.76
CA ASP A 209 10.31 5.64 -12.05
C ASP A 209 10.40 6.03 -13.54
N VAL A 210 9.27 6.49 -14.07
CA VAL A 210 9.13 7.05 -15.42
C VAL A 210 9.13 8.56 -15.32
N LYS A 211 10.05 9.20 -16.05
CA LYS A 211 10.14 10.66 -16.15
C LYS A 211 9.12 11.23 -17.12
#